data_AF-A0A9W9ND87-F1
#
_entry.id   AF-A0A9W9ND87-F1
#
_cell.length_a   1.000
_cell.length_b   1.000
_cell.length_c   1.000
_cell.angle_alpha   90.00
_cell.angle_beta   90.00
_cell.angle_gamma   90.00
#
_symmetry.space_group_name_H-M   'P 1'
#
loop_
_entity.id
_entity.type
_entity.pdbx_description
1 polymer ?
#
loop_
_entity_poly.entity_id
_entity_poly.type
_entity_poly.pdbx_seq_one_letter_code
_entity_poly.pdbx_strand_id
1 'polypeptide(L)'
;MHDTVSLLKRDTITLFKRESSNRYSLYVFAIIVGCIAVVLIGGAIFTMYKGTEEEKYFDMPYEQRKYMREVRQRNLNGLAIAANRPDMIIPVEELNY
;
A
#
# COMPACT_ATOMS: atom_id res chain seq x y z
N MET A 1 -5.15 16.72 65.20
CA MET A 1 -4.11 15.72 64.84
C MET A 1 -4.63 14.61 63.90
N HIS A 2 -5.93 14.49 63.65
CA HIS A 2 -6.50 13.53 62.69
C HIS A 2 -6.46 14.01 61.22
N ASP A 3 -6.52 15.32 60.98
CA ASP A 3 -6.64 15.87 59.62
C ASP A 3 -5.35 15.73 58.80
N THR A 4 -4.19 15.87 59.44
CA THR A 4 -2.88 15.73 58.79
C THR A 4 -2.60 14.30 58.34
N VAL A 5 -3.06 13.31 59.12
CA VAL A 5 -2.97 11.88 58.76
C VAL A 5 -3.87 11.56 57.56
N SER A 6 -5.06 12.18 57.51
CA SER A 6 -5.99 12.00 56.38
C SER A 6 -5.45 12.60 55.07
N LEU A 7 -4.73 13.72 55.15
CA LEU A 7 -4.09 14.37 54.00
C LEU A 7 -2.91 13.55 53.49
N LEU A 8 -2.01 13.11 54.38
CA LEU A 8 -0.92 12.20 54.03
C LEU A 8 -1.41 10.89 53.39
N LYS A 9 -2.53 10.36 53.86
CA LYS A 9 -3.15 9.16 53.28
C LYS A 9 -3.71 9.42 51.87
N ARG A 10 -4.24 10.61 51.59
CA ARG A 10 -4.71 10.97 50.24
C ARG A 10 -3.55 11.17 49.26
N ASP A 11 -2.48 11.82 49.70
CA ASP A 11 -1.31 12.10 48.85
C ASP A 11 -0.54 10.83 48.49
N THR A 12 -0.42 9.89 49.42
CA THR A 12 0.18 8.58 49.14
C THR A 12 -0.66 7.77 48.15
N ILE A 13 -2.00 7.77 48.26
CA ILE A 13 -2.90 7.07 47.33
C ILE A 13 -2.83 7.68 45.92
N THR A 14 -2.78 9.01 45.78
CA THR A 14 -2.68 9.66 44.46
C THR A 14 -1.32 9.41 43.81
N LEU A 15 -0.25 9.34 44.60
CA LEU A 15 1.10 9.03 44.13
C LEU A 15 1.24 7.57 43.69
N PHE A 16 0.71 6.60 44.46
CA PHE A 16 0.63 5.20 44.05
C PHE A 16 -0.28 4.99 42.82
N LYS A 17 -1.40 5.73 42.73
CA LYS A 17 -2.28 5.70 41.55
C LYS A 17 -1.58 6.26 40.30
N ARG A 18 -0.75 7.29 40.45
CA ARG A 18 0.05 7.86 39.35
C ARG A 18 1.17 6.93 38.90
N GLU A 19 1.85 6.26 39.83
CA GLU A 19 2.94 5.34 39.52
C GLU A 19 2.42 4.05 38.84
N SER A 20 1.30 3.52 39.32
CA SER A 20 0.62 2.38 38.72
C SER A 20 -0.03 2.72 37.37
N SER A 21 -0.67 3.90 37.25
CA SER A 21 -1.22 4.40 35.98
C SER A 21 -0.18 4.48 34.87
N ASN A 22 1.06 4.84 35.18
CA ASN A 22 2.12 4.93 34.17
C ASN A 22 2.53 3.54 33.67
N ARG A 23 2.58 2.54 34.56
CA ARG A 23 2.85 1.15 34.19
C ARG A 23 1.71 0.57 33.34
N TYR A 24 0.46 0.79 33.73
CA TYR A 24 -0.70 0.35 32.96
C TYR A 24 -0.74 1.00 31.57
N SER A 25 -0.46 2.30 31.47
CA SER A 25 -0.39 3.00 30.20
C SER A 25 0.68 2.41 29.27
N LEU A 26 1.84 2.05 29.81
CA LEU A 26 2.94 1.46 29.05
C LEU A 26 2.60 0.03 28.57
N TYR A 27 1.97 -0.79 29.42
CA TYR A 27 1.52 -2.13 29.02
C TYR A 27 0.43 -2.07 27.94
N VAL A 28 -0.55 -1.18 28.10
CA VAL A 28 -1.63 -1.01 27.11
C VAL A 28 -1.04 -0.55 25.76
N PHE A 29 -0.10 0.39 25.77
CA PHE A 29 0.58 0.83 24.56
C PHE A 29 1.37 -0.30 23.89
N ALA A 30 2.14 -1.08 24.67
CA ALA A 30 2.91 -2.20 24.15
C ALA A 30 2.03 -3.28 23.50
N ILE A 31 0.85 -3.57 24.07
CA ILE A 31 -0.11 -4.53 23.50
C ILE A 31 -0.67 -4.01 22.18
N ILE A 32 -1.05 -2.74 22.10
CA ILE A 32 -1.58 -2.13 20.87
C ILE A 32 -0.53 -2.17 19.76
N VAL A 33 0.71 -1.76 20.06
CA VAL A 33 1.82 -1.80 19.10
C VAL A 33 2.12 -3.23 18.68
N GLY A 34 2.11 -4.18 19.61
CA GLY A 34 2.29 -5.61 19.32
C GLY A 34 1.22 -6.14 18.37
N CYS A 35 -0.05 -5.81 18.59
CA CYS A 35 -1.14 -6.20 17.70
C CYS A 35 -0.97 -5.61 16.30
N ILE A 36 -0.64 -4.32 16.18
CA ILE A 36 -0.40 -3.68 14.88
C ILE A 36 0.77 -4.33 14.16
N ALA A 37 1.88 -4.59 14.87
CA ALA A 37 3.04 -5.25 14.29
C ALA A 37 2.72 -6.66 13.78
N VAL A 38 1.98 -7.47 14.54
CA VAL A 38 1.58 -8.83 14.14
C VAL A 38 0.65 -8.79 12.92
N VAL A 39 -0.30 -7.85 12.86
CA VAL A 39 -1.18 -7.69 11.69
C VAL A 39 -0.39 -7.27 10.45
N LEU A 40 0.57 -6.35 10.58
CA LEU A 40 1.40 -5.91 9.46
C LEU A 40 2.34 -7.02 8.97
N ILE A 41 2.98 -7.76 9.87
CA ILE A 41 3.84 -8.88 9.53
C ILE A 41 3.02 -10.00 8.87
N GLY A 42 1.86 -10.34 9.45
CA GLY A 42 0.94 -11.32 8.87
C GLY A 42 0.42 -10.90 7.49
N GLY A 43 0.09 -9.62 7.31
CA GLY A 43 -0.29 -9.04 6.03
C GLY A 43 0.84 -9.12 4.99
N ALA A 44 2.07 -8.77 5.38
CA ALA A 44 3.23 -8.86 4.50
C ALA A 44 3.50 -10.31 4.05
N ILE A 45 3.46 -11.26 4.97
CA ILE A 45 3.62 -12.69 4.67
C ILE A 45 2.49 -13.17 3.75
N PHE A 46 1.24 -12.78 4.04
CA PHE A 46 0.09 -13.13 3.22
C PHE A 46 0.20 -12.59 1.78
N THR A 47 0.68 -11.36 1.61
CA THR A 47 0.94 -10.77 0.28
C THR A 47 2.10 -11.43 -0.46
N MET A 48 3.09 -11.98 0.25
CA MET A 48 4.18 -12.74 -0.37
C MET A 48 3.71 -14.14 -0.82
N TYR A 49 2.89 -14.83 -0.01
CA TYR A 49 2.40 -16.17 -0.33
C TYR A 49 1.32 -16.20 -1.41
N LYS A 50 0.46 -15.17 -1.49
CA LYS A 50 -0.46 -15.03 -2.62
C LYS A 50 0.24 -14.71 -3.94
N GLY A 51 1.55 -14.48 -3.91
CA GLY A 51 2.20 -13.63 -4.88
C GLY A 51 1.64 -12.22 -4.78
N THR A 52 2.34 -11.25 -5.33
CA THR A 52 1.62 -10.19 -6.03
C THR A 52 0.78 -10.91 -7.07
N GLU A 53 -0.42 -11.40 -6.72
CA GLU A 53 -1.47 -11.72 -7.68
C GLU A 53 -1.42 -10.51 -8.57
N GLU A 54 -0.90 -10.76 -9.77
CA GLU A 54 -0.56 -9.77 -10.77
C GLU A 54 -1.60 -8.69 -10.64
N GLU A 55 -1.16 -7.43 -10.50
CA GLU A 55 -2.00 -6.27 -10.75
C GLU A 55 -3.06 -6.77 -11.70
N LYS A 56 -4.32 -6.90 -11.24
CA LYS A 56 -5.41 -7.42 -12.07
C LYS A 56 -5.42 -6.44 -13.22
N TYR A 57 -4.60 -6.74 -14.23
CA TYR A 57 -4.15 -5.76 -15.20
C TYR A 57 -5.46 -5.52 -15.87
N PHE A 58 -6.02 -4.35 -15.61
CA PHE A 58 -7.37 -4.00 -15.99
C PHE A 58 -7.48 -4.45 -17.42
N ASP A 59 -8.21 -5.55 -17.65
CA ASP A 59 -7.93 -6.41 -18.79
C ASP A 59 -8.32 -5.57 -20.00
N MET A 60 -7.30 -4.96 -20.62
CA MET A 60 -7.53 -3.73 -21.38
C MET A 60 -8.57 -4.07 -22.44
N PRO A 61 -9.70 -3.32 -22.51
CA PRO A 61 -10.79 -3.70 -23.39
C PRO A 61 -10.27 -3.85 -24.82
N TYR A 62 -10.83 -4.80 -25.56
CA TYR A 62 -10.36 -5.15 -26.91
C TYR A 62 -10.14 -3.90 -27.78
N GLU A 63 -11.09 -2.96 -27.74
CA GLU A 63 -11.01 -1.69 -28.45
C GLU A 63 -9.80 -0.84 -28.06
N GLN A 64 -9.48 -0.76 -26.78
CA GLN A 64 -8.32 0.00 -26.31
C GLN A 64 -7.00 -0.68 -26.69
N ARG A 65 -6.95 -2.03 -26.63
CA ARG A 65 -5.80 -2.80 -27.13
C ARG A 65 -5.59 -2.57 -28.62
N LYS A 66 -6.67 -2.63 -29.40
CA LYS A 66 -6.68 -2.39 -30.85
C LYS A 66 -6.20 -0.98 -31.18
N TYR A 67 -6.80 0.03 -30.54
CA TYR A 67 -6.39 1.43 -30.69
C TYR A 67 -4.89 1.63 -30.42
N MET A 68 -4.36 1.08 -29.33
CA MET A 68 -2.94 1.21 -29.00
C MET A 68 -2.01 0.55 -30.02
N ARG A 69 -2.43 -0.58 -30.61
CA ARG A 69 -1.68 -1.23 -31.69
C ARG A 69 -1.68 -0.38 -32.96
N GLU A 70 -2.84 0.14 -33.36
CA GLU A 70 -2.97 0.99 -34.54
C GLU A 70 -2.11 2.27 -34.42
N VAL A 71 -2.16 2.94 -33.28
CA VAL A 71 -1.36 4.15 -33.02
C VAL A 71 0.13 3.85 -33.08
N ARG A 72 0.58 2.76 -32.47
CA ARG A 72 2.00 2.35 -32.50
C ARG A 72 2.47 2.14 -33.94
N GLN A 73 1.66 1.50 -34.77
CA GLN A 73 2.02 1.21 -36.15
C GLN A 73 2.01 2.46 -37.04
N ARG A 74 1.07 3.38 -36.84
CA ARG A 74 1.09 4.69 -37.53
C ARG A 74 2.36 5.47 -37.21
N ASN A 75 2.79 5.46 -35.94
CA ASN A 75 4.04 6.11 -35.53
C ASN A 75 5.27 5.43 -36.15
N LEU A 76 5.31 4.10 -36.19
CA LEU A 76 6.38 3.35 -36.85
C LEU A 76 6.44 3.63 -38.35
N ASN A 77 5.29 3.74 -39.02
CA ASN A 77 5.24 4.13 -40.43
C ASN A 77 5.73 5.57 -40.64
N GLY A 78 5.38 6.49 -39.75
CA GLY A 78 5.91 7.86 -39.76
C GLY A 78 7.44 7.90 -39.59
N LEU A 79 7.97 7.06 -38.69
CA LEU A 79 9.41 6.88 -38.49
C LEU A 79 10.09 6.28 -39.72
N ALA A 80 9.46 5.30 -40.38
CA ALA A 80 9.98 4.67 -41.60
C ALA A 80 10.08 5.69 -42.76
N ILE A 81 9.09 6.58 -42.90
CA ILE A 81 9.13 7.69 -43.86
C ILE A 81 10.26 8.66 -43.53
N ALA A 82 10.40 9.06 -42.26
CA ALA A 82 11.47 9.95 -41.82
C ALA A 82 12.87 9.35 -42.03
N ALA A 83 13.00 8.02 -41.91
CA ALA A 83 14.24 7.29 -42.12
C ALA A 83 14.53 6.95 -43.60
N ASN A 84 13.69 7.38 -44.55
CA ASN A 84 13.75 6.98 -45.96
C ASN A 84 13.80 5.46 -46.16
N ARG A 85 13.04 4.71 -45.34
CA ARG A 85 12.90 3.25 -45.41
C ARG A 85 11.47 2.88 -45.82
N PRO A 86 11.11 3.04 -47.12
CA PRO A 86 9.76 2.76 -47.59
C PRO A 86 9.39 1.27 -47.52
N ASP A 87 10.38 0.39 -47.38
CA ASP A 87 10.26 -1.05 -47.21
C ASP A 87 9.66 -1.46 -45.85
N MET A 88 9.72 -0.58 -44.85
CA MET A 88 9.19 -0.83 -43.50
C MET A 88 7.76 -0.32 -43.28
N ILE A 89 7.10 0.22 -44.31
CA ILE A 89 5.74 0.76 -44.19
C ILE A 89 4.74 -0.40 -44.25
N ILE A 90 4.01 -0.62 -43.16
CA ILE A 90 3.04 -1.71 -43.04
C ILE A 90 1.62 -1.12 -42.96
N PRO A 91 0.68 -1.51 -43.85
CA PRO A 91 -0.70 -1.01 -43.80
C PRO A 91 -1.39 -1.42 -42.49
N VAL A 92 -2.16 -0.49 -41.92
CA VAL A 92 -2.81 -0.65 -40.60
C VAL A 92 -4.03 -1.60 -40.66
N GLU A 93 -4.55 -1.86 -41.85
CA GLU A 93 -5.72 -2.74 -42.10
C GLU A 93 -5.47 -4.21 -41.69
N GLU A 94 -4.22 -4.68 -41.79
CA GLU A 94 -3.84 -6.09 -41.56
C GLU A 94 -3.84 -6.49 -40.07
N LEU A 95 -4.04 -5.54 -39.15
CA LEU A 95 -4.04 -5.79 -37.71
C LEU A 95 -5.42 -6.10 -37.11
N ASN A 96 -6.45 -6.21 -37.96
CA ASN A 96 -7.83 -6.52 -37.57
C ASN A 96 -8.15 -8.03 -37.45
N TYR A 97 -7.15 -8.90 -37.58
CA TYR A 97 -7.29 -10.35 -37.39
C TYR A 97 -6.98 -10.80 -35.97
#